data_AF-A0A6V8CVL2-F1
#
_entry.id   AF-A0A6V8CVL2-F1
#
_cell.length_a   1.000
_cell.length_b   1.000
_cell.length_c   1.000
_cell.angle_alpha   90.00
_cell.angle_beta   90.00
_cell.angle_gamma   90.00
#
_symmetry.space_group_name_H-M   'P 1'
#
loop_
_entity.id
_entity.type
_entity.pdbx_description
1 polymer ?
#
loop_
_entity_poly.entity_id
_entity_poly.type
_entity_poly.pdbx_seq_one_letter_code
_entity_poly.pdbx_strand_id
1 'polypeptide(L)'
;MRACDLSPDGSLLHWTDDDSMLIRTPTMDSDSEATMTRLEEEGDHIVALSNGISIIGLISKDVICIDAEGNENWRVNVAGGVDILAHTPDKTRFLVVDGMRQATLFDSQGVAQTKQLRGETCIAALRDDGGAFAIADDEGVIHLINANGEDIAMMGPRTEQADRITQMAFKPDGVLVVSSECIGLTDAETPQTVIQCFSESGEIIHTNEIDSPASSLFGTLTGVLAGLENGDVIEYQVGSDEATVWARLGYEIKDVRAHDDDLLIGAWFHLRRFMAPMDEAWAVEHPGLIDRTVSDAGGRLIAISGDNRNDYTRIDRIDLYDPDAVRIEIDETDIDGMLDEDPDLFGGALSGAGSMDIADALENTSVASSEDFEDIENILTDEEMEEYSHSTTTDGQLEDILSDLEDKFDTENEEESVESEANELLENIIDDDSFSAQPPIVDSGEDRQIEASEDGTVTVTLDGRSSQSVDGNIERWEWRNDEGKPIGDAPAIKVRLKPGRHSFTLTAETDRGTAASDTVTIHVLGEDNEKDVL
;
A
#
# COMPACT_ATOMS: atom_id res chain seq x y z
N MET A 1 12.42 3.87 -3.75
CA MET A 1 12.18 5.03 -2.83
C MET A 1 11.47 4.52 -1.58
N ARG A 2 11.81 5.02 -0.39
CA ARG A 2 11.38 4.38 0.89
C ARG A 2 10.43 5.23 1.73
N ALA A 3 10.71 6.52 1.86
CA ALA A 3 9.85 7.45 2.58
C ALA A 3 9.97 8.86 2.01
N CYS A 4 8.90 9.66 2.09
CA CYS A 4 8.91 11.07 1.74
C CYS A 4 8.07 11.90 2.71
N ASP A 5 8.40 13.19 2.85
CA ASP A 5 7.62 14.17 3.61
C ASP A 5 7.87 15.59 3.08
N LEU A 6 6.90 16.47 3.29
CA LEU A 6 6.97 17.89 2.95
C LEU A 6 7.33 18.74 4.17
N SER A 7 8.17 19.74 3.98
CA SER A 7 8.40 20.75 5.02
C SER A 7 7.07 21.44 5.37
N PRO A 8 6.87 21.92 6.61
CA PRO A 8 5.59 22.50 7.02
C PRO A 8 5.10 23.66 6.14
N ASP A 9 6.03 24.41 5.55
CA ASP A 9 5.74 25.53 4.65
C ASP A 9 5.63 25.11 3.17
N GLY A 10 5.78 23.82 2.87
CA GLY A 10 5.72 23.23 1.54
C GLY A 10 6.89 23.60 0.64
N SER A 11 7.94 24.24 1.15
CA SER A 11 9.06 24.74 0.34
C SER A 11 10.08 23.67 -0.08
N LEU A 12 10.17 22.58 0.68
CA LEU A 12 11.11 21.48 0.44
C LEU A 12 10.37 20.14 0.50
N LEU A 13 10.66 19.28 -0.46
CA LEU A 13 10.35 17.86 -0.42
C LEU A 13 11.59 17.10 0.03
N HIS A 14 11.44 16.28 1.06
CA HIS A 14 12.49 15.43 1.59
C HIS A 14 12.12 13.97 1.35
N TRP A 15 13.06 13.14 0.90
CA TRP A 15 12.83 11.70 0.76
C TRP A 15 14.09 10.88 0.94
N THR A 16 13.89 9.59 1.19
CA THR A 16 14.93 8.58 1.29
C THR A 16 14.79 7.52 0.20
N ASP A 17 15.92 6.98 -0.24
CA ASP A 17 15.98 5.90 -1.23
C ASP A 17 16.65 4.63 -0.69
N ASP A 18 16.67 3.60 -1.53
CA ASP A 18 17.27 2.30 -1.24
C ASP A 18 18.81 2.33 -1.26
N ASP A 19 19.42 3.41 -1.75
CA ASP A 19 20.86 3.64 -1.75
C ASP A 19 21.36 4.33 -0.47
N SER A 20 20.50 4.43 0.56
CA SER A 20 20.76 5.11 1.83
C SER A 20 21.06 6.61 1.63
N MET A 21 20.36 7.28 0.73
CA MET A 21 20.47 8.73 0.53
C MET A 21 19.28 9.45 1.14
N LEU A 22 19.54 10.57 1.83
CA LEU A 22 18.57 11.63 2.07
C LEU A 22 18.68 12.63 0.93
N ILE A 23 17.60 12.87 0.22
CA ILE A 23 17.52 13.83 -0.87
C ILE A 23 16.50 14.92 -0.51
N ARG A 24 16.86 16.17 -0.80
CA ARG A 24 16.04 17.34 -0.52
C ARG A 24 15.98 18.22 -1.74
N THR A 25 14.78 18.51 -2.22
CA THR A 25 14.57 19.35 -3.40
C THR A 25 13.60 20.48 -3.09
N PRO A 26 13.85 21.70 -3.59
CA PRO A 26 12.83 22.75 -3.61
C PRO A 26 11.61 22.32 -4.43
N THR A 27 10.42 22.63 -3.92
CA THR A 27 9.14 22.28 -4.59
C THR A 27 8.72 23.31 -5.62
N MET A 28 9.16 24.56 -5.47
CA MET A 28 8.70 25.71 -6.29
C MET A 28 9.76 26.22 -7.28
N ASP A 29 10.96 25.65 -7.28
CA ASP A 29 12.07 26.08 -8.13
C ASP A 29 12.75 24.87 -8.78
N SER A 30 12.31 24.55 -10.00
CA SER A 30 12.81 23.40 -10.78
C SER A 30 14.27 23.54 -11.20
N ASP A 31 14.84 24.76 -11.15
CA ASP A 31 16.23 25.02 -11.55
C ASP A 31 17.21 24.83 -10.38
N SER A 32 16.72 24.69 -9.14
CA SER A 32 17.56 24.49 -7.97
C SER A 32 17.98 23.03 -7.81
N GLU A 33 19.29 22.78 -7.69
CA GLU A 33 19.82 21.43 -7.51
C GLU A 33 19.37 20.79 -6.19
N ALA A 34 19.01 19.51 -6.26
CA ALA A 34 18.72 18.71 -5.07
C ALA A 34 19.96 18.57 -4.18
N THR A 35 19.77 18.69 -2.87
CA THR A 35 20.82 18.42 -1.90
C THR A 35 20.77 16.96 -1.49
N MET A 36 21.89 16.26 -1.64
CA MET A 36 22.03 14.84 -1.34
C MET A 36 22.94 14.63 -0.15
N THR A 37 22.53 13.78 0.79
CA THR A 37 23.29 13.45 2.00
C THR A 37 23.28 11.94 2.19
N ARG A 38 24.47 11.32 2.25
CA ARG A 38 24.57 9.89 2.46
C ARG A 38 24.33 9.55 3.93
N LEU A 39 23.37 8.66 4.15
CA LEU A 39 23.04 8.09 5.45
C LEU A 39 23.91 6.88 5.75
N GLU A 40 23.88 6.43 7.01
CA GLU A 40 24.61 5.23 7.42
C GLU A 40 23.94 3.91 6.98
N GLU A 41 22.64 3.95 6.73
CA GLU A 41 21.78 2.87 6.22
C GLU A 41 20.48 3.45 5.68
N GLU A 42 19.59 2.59 5.17
CA GLU A 42 18.30 2.99 4.62
C GLU A 42 17.38 3.61 5.68
N GLY A 43 16.64 4.67 5.29
CA GLY A 43 15.65 5.31 6.14
C GLY A 43 14.23 4.97 5.67
N ASP A 44 13.42 4.37 6.53
CA ASP A 44 12.03 3.93 6.25
C ASP A 44 10.97 4.92 6.70
N HIS A 45 11.36 5.84 7.57
CA HIS A 45 10.49 6.91 8.05
C HIS A 45 11.22 8.23 7.94
N ILE A 46 10.52 9.27 7.51
CA ILE A 46 11.06 10.62 7.45
C ILE A 46 10.04 11.62 7.95
N VAL A 47 10.52 12.62 8.67
CA VAL A 47 9.75 13.81 9.03
C VAL A 47 10.56 15.05 8.65
N ALA A 48 10.03 15.83 7.70
CA ALA A 48 10.61 17.07 7.22
C ALA A 48 10.23 18.23 8.15
N LEU A 49 11.23 18.88 8.74
CA LEU A 49 11.05 20.07 9.56
C LEU A 49 11.36 21.34 8.74
N SER A 50 11.10 22.50 9.34
CA SER A 50 11.47 23.78 8.73
C SER A 50 12.98 23.92 8.53
N ASN A 51 13.38 24.74 7.55
CA ASN A 51 14.77 25.06 7.24
C ASN A 51 15.62 23.86 6.79
N GLY A 52 15.03 22.84 6.17
CA GLY A 52 15.77 21.71 5.58
C GLY A 52 16.28 20.67 6.58
N ILE A 53 15.81 20.72 7.84
CA ILE A 53 16.11 19.71 8.85
C ILE A 53 15.23 18.48 8.62
N SER A 54 15.78 17.28 8.74
CA SER A 54 15.05 16.01 8.60
C SER A 54 15.24 15.13 9.82
N ILE A 55 14.18 14.52 10.32
CA ILE A 55 14.24 13.41 11.26
C ILE A 55 14.02 12.12 10.47
N ILE A 56 14.89 11.14 10.64
CA ILE A 56 14.88 9.91 9.85
C ILE A 56 14.88 8.73 10.82
N GLY A 57 13.92 7.82 10.66
CA GLY A 57 13.92 6.51 11.29
C GLY A 57 14.63 5.51 10.38
N LEU A 58 15.74 4.96 10.87
CA LEU A 58 16.54 3.99 10.13
C LEU A 58 15.94 2.59 10.24
N ILE A 59 16.14 1.77 9.20
CA ILE A 59 15.51 0.44 9.08
C ILE A 59 15.93 -0.54 10.18
N SER A 60 17.17 -0.45 10.68
CA SER A 60 17.71 -1.40 11.66
C SER A 60 18.27 -0.76 12.92
N LYS A 61 18.41 0.57 12.91
CA LYS A 61 19.01 1.36 13.99
C LYS A 61 18.09 2.47 14.50
N ASP A 62 18.67 3.63 14.74
CA ASP A 62 18.18 4.71 15.59
C ASP A 62 17.31 5.69 14.80
N VAL A 63 16.68 6.61 15.53
CA VAL A 63 16.16 7.84 14.92
C VAL A 63 17.28 8.88 14.92
N ILE A 64 17.57 9.45 13.75
CA ILE A 64 18.61 10.47 13.57
C ILE A 64 17.99 11.80 13.11
N CYS A 65 18.62 12.91 13.48
CA CYS A 65 18.27 14.23 12.96
C CYS A 65 19.43 14.78 12.12
N ILE A 66 19.13 15.11 10.87
CA ILE A 66 20.09 15.67 9.91
C ILE A 66 19.76 17.15 9.67
N ASP A 67 20.76 18.03 9.80
CA ASP A 67 20.62 19.46 9.51
C ASP A 67 20.60 19.78 8.01
N ALA A 68 20.39 21.05 7.66
CA ALA A 68 20.36 21.53 6.28
C ALA A 68 21.65 21.21 5.51
N GLU A 69 22.78 21.25 6.20
CA GLU A 69 24.12 21.01 5.66
C GLU A 69 24.47 19.51 5.54
N GLY A 70 23.61 18.61 6.04
CA GLY A 70 23.80 17.16 5.98
C GLY A 70 24.56 16.57 7.18
N ASN A 71 24.74 17.31 8.27
CA ASN A 71 25.35 16.81 9.50
C ASN A 71 24.31 16.24 10.46
N GLU A 72 24.69 15.21 11.22
CA GLU A 72 23.89 14.69 12.33
C GLU A 72 23.89 15.68 13.51
N ASN A 73 22.70 16.21 13.84
CA ASN A 73 22.48 17.08 15.00
C ASN A 73 22.39 16.29 16.30
N TRP A 74 21.56 15.25 16.28
CA TRP A 74 21.29 14.40 17.42
C TRP A 74 20.76 13.04 16.96
N ARG A 75 20.72 12.09 17.91
CA ARG A 75 20.27 10.72 17.71
C ARG A 75 19.52 10.22 18.93
N VAL A 76 18.40 9.55 18.70
CA VAL A 76 17.63 8.84 19.72
C VAL A 76 17.85 7.35 19.53
N ASN A 77 18.55 6.73 20.48
CA ASN A 77 18.83 5.31 20.40
C ASN A 77 17.54 4.50 20.60
N VAL A 78 17.23 3.69 19.59
CA VAL A 78 16.12 2.73 19.61
C VAL A 78 16.64 1.32 19.31
N ALA A 79 15.85 0.30 19.60
CA ALA A 79 16.29 -1.09 19.45
C ALA A 79 15.57 -1.78 18.29
N GLY A 80 16.34 -2.22 17.28
CA GLY A 80 15.83 -3.07 16.22
C GLY A 80 15.13 -2.35 15.07
N GLY A 81 15.48 -1.09 14.81
CA GLY A 81 14.85 -0.29 13.75
C GLY A 81 13.63 0.47 14.24
N VAL A 82 13.07 1.27 13.33
CA VAL A 82 11.87 2.07 13.56
C VAL A 82 10.70 1.45 12.80
N ASP A 83 9.66 1.05 13.53
CA ASP A 83 8.43 0.48 12.95
C ASP A 83 7.34 1.56 12.79
N ILE A 84 7.26 2.48 13.74
CA ILE A 84 6.29 3.58 13.75
C ILE A 84 7.02 4.87 14.10
N LEU A 85 6.79 5.93 13.33
CA LEU A 85 7.23 7.29 13.64
C LEU A 85 6.03 8.25 13.49
N ALA A 86 5.37 8.55 14.60
CA ALA A 86 4.28 9.51 14.66
C ALA A 86 4.78 10.87 15.17
N HIS A 87 4.11 11.96 14.81
CA HIS A 87 4.49 13.31 15.22
C HIS A 87 3.27 14.21 15.42
N THR A 88 3.43 15.26 16.22
CA THR A 88 2.41 16.32 16.32
C THR A 88 2.31 17.11 15.01
N PRO A 89 1.17 17.75 14.71
CA PRO A 89 1.02 18.58 13.51
C PRO A 89 2.04 19.72 13.43
N ASP A 90 2.45 20.28 14.57
CA ASP A 90 3.49 21.31 14.64
C ASP A 90 4.92 20.78 14.53
N LYS A 91 5.09 19.45 14.41
CA LYS A 91 6.35 18.71 14.34
C LYS A 91 7.32 19.07 15.49
N THR A 92 6.81 19.20 16.72
CA THR A 92 7.64 19.49 17.92
C THR A 92 7.80 18.32 18.88
N ARG A 93 6.97 17.28 18.73
CA ARG A 93 7.01 16.03 19.49
C ARG A 93 6.87 14.85 18.54
N PHE A 94 7.54 13.76 18.92
CA PHE A 94 7.65 12.56 18.11
C PHE A 94 7.50 11.34 19.00
N LEU A 95 6.75 10.37 18.52
CA LEU A 95 6.58 9.08 19.15
C LEU A 95 7.13 8.02 18.21
N VAL A 96 8.13 7.29 18.68
CA VAL A 96 8.71 6.16 17.94
C VAL A 96 8.33 4.86 18.60
N VAL A 97 7.91 3.85 17.83
CA VAL A 97 7.88 2.45 18.27
C VAL A 97 8.99 1.72 17.54
N ASP A 98 9.86 1.06 18.29
CA ASP A 98 11.00 0.34 17.75
C ASP A 98 10.72 -1.14 17.50
N GLY A 99 11.61 -1.83 16.79
CA GLY A 99 11.47 -3.26 16.48
C GLY A 99 11.49 -4.19 17.70
N MET A 100 11.77 -3.66 18.91
CA MET A 100 11.60 -4.34 20.19
C MET A 100 10.29 -3.95 20.90
N ARG A 101 9.37 -3.33 20.15
CA ARG A 101 8.04 -2.87 20.56
C ARG A 101 8.03 -1.84 21.68
N GLN A 102 9.14 -1.13 21.90
CA GLN A 102 9.22 -0.05 22.89
C GLN A 102 8.80 1.29 22.26
N ALA A 103 7.83 1.93 22.89
CA ALA A 103 7.42 3.29 22.54
C ALA A 103 8.30 4.34 23.26
N THR A 104 8.91 5.25 22.52
CA THR A 104 9.69 6.37 23.06
C THR A 104 9.11 7.69 22.58
N LEU A 105 8.72 8.56 23.52
CA LEU A 105 8.32 9.93 23.22
C LEU A 105 9.54 10.84 23.35
N PHE A 106 9.82 11.68 22.37
CA PHE A 106 10.93 12.64 22.37
C PHE A 106 10.54 13.98 21.74
N ASP A 107 11.32 15.02 22.04
CA ASP A 107 11.13 16.36 21.48
C ASP A 107 11.97 16.62 20.23
N SER A 108 11.76 17.78 19.59
CA SER A 108 12.54 18.24 18.42
C SER A 108 14.07 18.35 18.62
N GLN A 109 14.57 18.24 19.85
CA GLN A 109 16.00 18.24 20.16
C GLN A 109 16.54 16.82 20.43
N GLY A 110 15.72 15.80 20.18
CA GLY A 110 16.08 14.39 20.41
C GLY A 110 16.10 14.02 21.89
N VAL A 111 15.50 14.82 22.78
CA VAL A 111 15.46 14.52 24.21
C VAL A 111 14.28 13.60 24.49
N ALA A 112 14.57 12.35 24.85
CA ALA A 112 13.55 11.39 25.27
C ALA A 112 12.87 11.85 26.57
N GLN A 113 11.55 11.97 26.52
CA GLN A 113 10.69 12.36 27.64
C GLN A 113 10.25 11.13 28.42
N THR A 114 9.84 10.08 27.73
CA THR A 114 9.44 8.82 28.33
C THR A 114 9.68 7.62 27.42
N LYS A 115 9.82 6.45 28.02
CA LYS A 115 9.98 5.16 27.34
C LYS A 115 9.03 4.15 27.95
N GLN A 116 8.21 3.52 27.13
CA GLN A 116 7.15 2.61 27.54
C GLN A 116 7.28 1.28 26.80
N LEU A 117 7.22 0.20 27.56
CA LEU A 117 7.08 -1.16 27.04
C LEU A 117 5.81 -1.73 27.67
N ARG A 118 4.82 -2.05 26.84
CA ARG A 118 3.51 -2.59 27.23
C ARG A 118 3.07 -3.58 26.15
N GLY A 119 3.06 -4.87 26.48
CA GLY A 119 2.78 -5.93 25.50
C GLY A 119 3.71 -5.89 24.29
N GLU A 120 3.28 -6.53 23.20
CA GLU A 120 3.89 -6.38 21.88
C GLU A 120 3.19 -5.23 21.14
N THR A 121 3.63 -3.99 21.41
CA THR A 121 3.06 -2.78 20.79
C THR A 121 2.99 -2.92 19.26
N CYS A 122 1.79 -2.92 18.72
CA CYS A 122 1.52 -3.07 17.29
C CYS A 122 1.10 -1.76 16.62
N ILE A 123 0.39 -0.88 17.36
CA ILE A 123 -0.12 0.40 16.85
C ILE A 123 0.11 1.48 17.90
N ALA A 124 0.41 2.70 17.45
CA ALA A 124 0.54 3.86 18.31
C ALA A 124 -0.05 5.11 17.66
N ALA A 125 -0.61 5.99 18.49
CA ALA A 125 -1.12 7.30 18.08
C ALA A 125 -0.63 8.37 19.05
N LEU A 126 -0.20 9.53 18.51
CA LEU A 126 0.22 10.69 19.30
C LEU A 126 -0.87 11.77 19.22
N ARG A 127 -1.27 12.32 20.36
CA ARG A 127 -2.24 13.41 20.39
C ARG A 127 -1.64 14.69 19.85
N ASP A 128 -2.44 15.51 19.16
CA ASP A 128 -1.98 16.72 18.45
C ASP A 128 -1.24 17.74 19.34
N ASP A 129 -1.57 17.80 20.64
CA ASP A 129 -0.92 18.67 21.62
C ASP A 129 0.40 18.09 22.18
N GLY A 130 0.72 16.84 21.84
CA GLY A 130 1.86 16.08 22.36
C GLY A 130 1.77 15.76 23.86
N GLY A 131 0.61 15.98 24.49
CA GLY A 131 0.38 15.82 25.92
C GLY A 131 0.04 14.39 26.35
N ALA A 132 -0.40 13.55 25.40
CA ALA A 132 -0.70 12.14 25.61
C ALA A 132 -0.47 11.34 24.33
N PHE A 133 -0.36 10.03 24.47
CA PHE A 133 -0.30 9.08 23.37
C PHE A 133 -0.97 7.77 23.77
N ALA A 134 -1.42 7.01 22.77
CA ALA A 134 -2.00 5.70 22.93
C ALA A 134 -1.09 4.65 22.27
N ILE A 135 -0.93 3.51 22.93
CA ILE A 135 -0.28 2.32 22.35
C ILE A 135 -1.23 1.13 22.52
N ALA A 136 -1.33 0.30 21.49
CA ALA A 136 -2.09 -0.94 21.51
C ALA A 136 -1.15 -2.13 21.31
N ASP A 137 -1.39 -3.21 22.03
CA ASP A 137 -0.68 -4.48 21.84
C ASP A 137 -1.44 -5.46 20.94
N ASP A 138 -0.83 -6.61 20.67
CA ASP A 138 -1.36 -7.69 19.83
C ASP A 138 -2.53 -8.46 20.47
N GLU A 139 -2.80 -8.25 21.75
CA GLU A 139 -3.95 -8.80 22.49
C GLU A 139 -5.14 -7.81 22.53
N GLY A 140 -5.01 -6.65 21.88
CA GLY A 140 -6.07 -5.64 21.83
C GLY A 140 -6.17 -4.77 23.08
N VAL A 141 -5.16 -4.78 23.96
CA VAL A 141 -5.11 -3.90 25.12
C VAL A 141 -4.54 -2.55 24.68
N ILE A 142 -5.28 -1.50 24.99
CA ILE A 142 -4.90 -0.12 24.67
C ILE A 142 -4.48 0.57 25.96
N HIS A 143 -3.29 1.15 25.95
CA HIS A 143 -2.78 1.99 27.02
C HIS A 143 -2.79 3.45 26.59
N LEU A 144 -3.56 4.28 27.30
CA LEU A 144 -3.55 5.73 27.14
C LEU A 144 -2.61 6.33 28.19
N ILE A 145 -1.56 7.01 27.74
CA ILE A 145 -0.42 7.42 28.57
C ILE A 145 -0.17 8.92 28.39
N ASN A 146 0.10 9.64 29.48
CA ASN A 146 0.46 11.06 29.40
C ASN A 146 1.93 11.24 28.95
N ALA A 147 2.32 12.46 28.57
CA ALA A 147 3.68 12.77 28.12
C ALA A 147 4.78 12.51 29.18
N ASN A 148 4.43 12.40 30.47
CA ASN A 148 5.37 12.04 31.54
C ASN A 148 5.54 10.52 31.66
N GLY A 149 4.75 9.72 30.94
CA GLY A 149 4.77 8.25 31.01
C GLY A 149 3.88 7.64 32.08
N GLU A 150 2.94 8.40 32.64
CA GLU A 150 1.97 7.88 33.60
C GLU A 150 0.71 7.42 32.87
N ASP A 151 0.18 6.25 33.26
CA ASP A 151 -1.04 5.70 32.67
C ASP A 151 -2.24 6.59 33.04
N ILE A 152 -2.98 7.05 32.03
CA ILE A 152 -4.25 7.75 32.16
C ILE A 152 -5.38 6.71 32.26
N ALA A 153 -5.38 5.76 31.33
CA ALA A 153 -6.37 4.70 31.25
C ALA A 153 -5.81 3.45 30.56
N MET A 154 -6.47 2.32 30.80
CA MET A 154 -6.23 1.05 30.12
C MET A 154 -7.56 0.49 29.66
N MET A 155 -7.70 0.24 28.37
CA MET A 155 -8.90 -0.33 27.76
C MET A 155 -8.55 -1.74 27.30
N GLY A 156 -9.35 -2.73 27.72
CA GLY A 156 -9.16 -4.12 27.32
C GLY A 156 -9.93 -4.45 26.03
N PRO A 157 -9.68 -5.63 25.44
CA PRO A 157 -10.42 -6.12 24.29
C PRO A 157 -11.91 -6.27 24.61
N ARG A 158 -12.75 -6.26 23.57
CA ARG A 158 -14.21 -6.44 23.70
C ARG A 158 -14.59 -7.88 24.04
N THR A 159 -13.75 -8.84 23.67
CA THR A 159 -13.98 -10.28 23.92
C THR A 159 -12.86 -10.93 24.72
N GLU A 160 -13.05 -12.18 25.12
CA GLU A 160 -12.01 -12.98 25.78
C GLU A 160 -10.90 -13.46 24.83
N GLN A 161 -11.09 -13.38 23.51
CA GLN A 161 -10.17 -13.93 22.49
C GLN A 161 -9.22 -12.89 21.88
N ALA A 162 -9.17 -11.68 22.46
CA ALA A 162 -8.51 -10.48 21.96
C ALA A 162 -9.25 -9.76 20.82
N ASP A 163 -8.86 -8.50 20.61
CA ASP A 163 -9.29 -7.67 19.49
C ASP A 163 -8.05 -7.26 18.69
N ARG A 164 -8.09 -7.45 17.37
CA ARG A 164 -7.10 -6.86 16.46
C ARG A 164 -7.40 -5.37 16.34
N ILE A 165 -6.57 -4.52 16.93
CA ILE A 165 -6.63 -3.08 16.65
C ILE A 165 -6.10 -2.87 15.23
N THR A 166 -6.87 -2.19 14.38
CA THR A 166 -6.46 -1.95 12.98
C THR A 166 -5.96 -0.54 12.76
N GLN A 167 -6.53 0.44 13.47
CA GLN A 167 -6.07 1.82 13.40
C GLN A 167 -6.42 2.60 14.67
N MET A 168 -5.57 3.58 15.02
CA MET A 168 -5.85 4.54 16.10
C MET A 168 -5.53 5.97 15.65
N ALA A 169 -6.39 6.92 16.01
CA ALA A 169 -6.15 8.34 15.76
C ALA A 169 -6.72 9.19 16.90
N PHE A 170 -6.11 10.35 17.14
CA PHE A 170 -6.71 11.36 18.00
C PHE A 170 -7.49 12.36 17.16
N LYS A 171 -8.63 12.80 17.69
CA LYS A 171 -9.29 14.01 17.23
C LYS A 171 -8.55 15.25 17.78
N PRO A 172 -8.71 16.42 17.13
CA PRO A 172 -8.12 17.68 17.61
C PRO A 172 -8.57 18.09 19.02
N ASP A 173 -9.73 17.62 19.47
CA ASP A 173 -10.26 17.84 20.83
C ASP A 173 -9.79 16.81 21.86
N GLY A 174 -8.92 15.88 21.47
CA GLY A 174 -8.28 14.91 22.37
C GLY A 174 -9.04 13.59 22.56
N VAL A 175 -10.19 13.40 21.90
CA VAL A 175 -10.87 12.10 21.84
C VAL A 175 -10.00 11.10 21.09
N LEU A 176 -9.75 9.94 21.69
CA LEU A 176 -9.09 8.82 21.03
C LEU A 176 -10.12 8.01 20.25
N VAL A 177 -9.84 7.75 18.97
CA VAL A 177 -10.67 6.92 18.10
C VAL A 177 -9.89 5.66 17.75
N VAL A 178 -10.54 4.51 17.89
CA VAL A 178 -9.93 3.20 17.69
C VAL A 178 -10.81 2.35 16.79
N SER A 179 -10.26 1.88 15.68
CA SER A 179 -10.85 0.83 14.87
C SER A 179 -10.33 -0.52 15.35
N SER A 180 -11.24 -1.47 15.59
CA SER A 180 -10.88 -2.82 16.01
C SER A 180 -11.81 -3.88 15.43
N GLU A 181 -11.26 -5.08 15.30
CA GLU A 181 -11.92 -6.29 14.85
C GLU A 181 -11.77 -7.37 15.93
N CYS A 182 -12.86 -8.02 16.34
CA CYS A 182 -12.77 -9.10 17.31
C CYS A 182 -12.11 -10.32 16.68
N ILE A 183 -11.27 -11.02 17.44
CA ILE A 183 -10.74 -12.31 16.99
C ILE A 183 -11.75 -13.40 17.33
N GLY A 184 -12.12 -14.20 16.33
CA GLY A 184 -13.08 -15.30 16.49
C GLY A 184 -14.55 -14.88 16.29
N LEU A 185 -15.47 -15.77 16.68
CA LEU A 185 -16.90 -15.56 16.53
C LEU A 185 -17.44 -14.71 17.68
N THR A 186 -18.22 -13.67 17.34
CA THR A 186 -18.92 -12.84 18.31
C THR A 186 -20.36 -13.30 18.55
N ASP A 187 -20.97 -12.79 19.61
CA ASP A 187 -22.41 -12.90 19.84
C ASP A 187 -23.18 -11.79 19.12
N ALA A 188 -24.52 -11.84 19.17
CA ALA A 188 -25.37 -10.86 18.48
C ALA A 188 -25.32 -9.44 19.08
N GLU A 189 -24.74 -9.27 20.28
CA GLU A 189 -24.62 -7.95 20.94
C GLU A 189 -23.24 -7.32 20.74
N THR A 190 -22.27 -8.09 20.23
CA THR A 190 -20.89 -7.67 20.01
C THR A 190 -20.60 -7.62 18.51
N PRO A 191 -20.60 -6.42 17.90
CA PRO A 191 -20.26 -6.30 16.49
C PRO A 191 -18.85 -6.78 16.20
N GLN A 192 -18.67 -7.48 15.08
CA GLN A 192 -17.36 -8.03 14.67
C GLN A 192 -16.31 -6.90 14.55
N THR A 193 -16.67 -5.83 13.85
CA THR A 193 -15.78 -4.72 13.52
C THR A 193 -16.43 -3.41 13.93
N VAL A 194 -15.67 -2.54 14.60
CA VAL A 194 -16.19 -1.28 15.15
C VAL A 194 -15.18 -0.15 15.07
N ILE A 195 -15.71 1.07 15.20
CA ILE A 195 -14.97 2.25 15.63
C ILE A 195 -15.45 2.66 17.03
N GLN A 196 -14.56 2.60 18.01
CA GLN A 196 -14.81 3.07 19.38
C GLN A 196 -14.18 4.45 19.61
N CYS A 197 -14.94 5.35 20.21
CA CYS A 197 -14.47 6.67 20.62
C CYS A 197 -14.32 6.72 22.14
N PHE A 198 -13.14 7.10 22.63
CA PHE A 198 -12.81 7.21 24.04
C PHE A 198 -12.49 8.67 24.40
N SER A 199 -13.01 9.11 25.55
CA SER A 199 -12.68 10.41 26.13
C SER A 199 -11.21 10.50 26.53
N GLU A 200 -10.74 11.70 26.86
CA GLU A 200 -9.38 11.93 27.38
C GLU A 200 -9.07 11.14 28.66
N SER A 201 -10.08 10.68 29.40
CA SER A 201 -9.93 9.81 30.57
C SER A 201 -10.07 8.32 30.28
N GLY A 202 -10.21 7.92 29.00
CA GLY A 202 -10.38 6.53 28.57
C GLY A 202 -11.78 5.95 28.78
N GLU A 203 -12.78 6.77 29.08
CA GLU A 203 -14.18 6.32 29.13
C GLU A 203 -14.76 6.25 27.71
N ILE A 204 -15.48 5.16 27.39
CA ILE A 204 -16.17 5.00 26.11
C ILE A 204 -17.23 6.11 25.97
N ILE A 205 -17.13 6.88 24.88
CA ILE A 205 -18.12 7.87 24.46
C ILE A 205 -19.17 7.19 23.58
N HIS A 206 -18.73 6.43 22.58
CA HIS A 206 -19.60 5.83 21.57
C HIS A 206 -18.91 4.71 20.79
N THR A 207 -19.69 3.81 20.22
CA THR A 207 -19.24 2.68 19.40
C THR A 207 -20.08 2.64 18.13
N ASN A 208 -19.46 2.73 16.97
CA ASN A 208 -20.09 2.52 15.67
C ASN A 208 -19.70 1.14 15.14
N GLU A 209 -20.69 0.34 14.72
CA GLU A 209 -20.44 -0.86 13.91
C GLU A 209 -20.07 -0.45 12.48
N ILE A 210 -19.07 -1.12 11.91
CA ILE A 210 -18.57 -0.85 10.55
C ILE A 210 -18.49 -2.15 9.75
N ASP A 211 -18.74 -2.06 8.44
CA ASP A 211 -18.83 -3.22 7.55
C ASP A 211 -17.47 -3.85 7.22
N SER A 212 -16.38 -3.11 7.40
CA SER A 212 -15.02 -3.51 7.07
C SER A 212 -14.01 -2.77 7.96
N PRO A 213 -12.87 -3.36 8.33
CA PRO A 213 -11.89 -2.69 9.17
C PRO A 213 -11.40 -1.38 8.55
N ALA A 214 -11.17 -0.37 9.39
CA ALA A 214 -10.55 0.85 8.93
C ALA A 214 -9.05 0.62 8.70
N SER A 215 -8.58 0.93 7.50
CA SER A 215 -7.17 0.98 7.11
C SER A 215 -6.57 2.38 7.36
N SER A 216 -7.40 3.42 7.33
CA SER A 216 -6.99 4.80 7.66
C SER A 216 -8.04 5.51 8.51
N LEU A 217 -7.58 6.32 9.46
CA LEU A 217 -8.42 7.17 10.30
C LEU A 217 -7.86 8.59 10.34
N PHE A 218 -8.74 9.59 10.21
CA PHE A 218 -8.39 11.00 10.35
C PHE A 218 -9.42 11.71 11.23
N GLY A 219 -8.98 12.28 12.35
CA GLY A 219 -9.86 12.99 13.29
C GLY A 219 -10.33 14.33 12.73
N THR A 220 -11.65 14.54 12.62
CA THR A 220 -12.23 15.83 12.22
C THR A 220 -12.67 16.64 13.44
N LEU A 221 -13.12 17.88 13.23
CA LEU A 221 -13.66 18.70 14.32
C LEU A 221 -14.90 18.09 14.97
N THR A 222 -15.72 17.40 14.18
CA THR A 222 -17.02 16.82 14.60
C THR A 222 -16.98 15.31 14.79
N GLY A 223 -16.06 14.63 14.14
CA GLY A 223 -16.11 13.19 13.93
C GLY A 223 -14.75 12.57 13.63
N VAL A 224 -14.80 11.49 12.88
CA VAL A 224 -13.65 10.79 12.31
C VAL A 224 -13.97 10.40 10.87
N LEU A 225 -13.04 10.66 9.97
CA LEU A 225 -13.03 10.07 8.63
C LEU A 225 -12.38 8.70 8.71
N ALA A 226 -13.08 7.69 8.23
CA ALA A 226 -12.58 6.34 8.13
C ALA A 226 -12.51 5.93 6.66
N GLY A 227 -11.32 5.57 6.21
CA GLY A 227 -11.13 4.80 4.98
C GLY A 227 -11.09 3.32 5.32
N LEU A 228 -11.95 2.54 4.68
CA LEU A 228 -12.13 1.11 4.98
C LEU A 228 -11.41 0.21 3.98
N GLU A 229 -11.13 -1.03 4.38
CA GLU A 229 -10.47 -2.02 3.52
C GLU A 229 -11.31 -2.41 2.29
N ASN A 230 -12.64 -2.29 2.38
CA ASN A 230 -13.56 -2.51 1.25
C ASN A 230 -13.67 -1.33 0.27
N GLY A 231 -13.01 -0.19 0.56
CA GLY A 231 -13.01 0.99 -0.30
C GLY A 231 -14.09 2.03 -0.03
N ASP A 232 -14.85 1.88 1.05
CA ASP A 232 -15.76 2.93 1.50
C ASP A 232 -15.00 4.01 2.29
N VAL A 233 -15.40 5.28 2.09
CA VAL A 233 -14.94 6.41 2.91
C VAL A 233 -16.13 7.02 3.60
N ILE A 234 -16.12 6.99 4.93
CA ILE A 234 -17.27 7.36 5.77
C ILE A 234 -16.81 8.29 6.88
N GLU A 235 -17.51 9.40 7.07
CA GLU A 235 -17.35 10.26 8.24
C GLU A 235 -18.35 9.85 9.33
N TYR A 236 -17.85 9.39 10.48
CA TYR A 236 -18.66 9.06 11.65
C TYR A 236 -18.64 10.21 12.63
N GLN A 237 -19.81 10.68 13.07
CA GLN A 237 -19.90 11.72 14.09
C GLN A 237 -19.63 11.13 15.49
N VAL A 238 -18.77 11.78 16.28
CA VAL A 238 -18.51 11.30 17.64
C VAL A 238 -19.73 11.53 18.54
N GLY A 239 -20.17 10.48 19.22
CA GLY A 239 -21.30 10.54 20.16
C GLY A 239 -22.68 10.39 19.52
N SER A 240 -22.75 9.97 18.25
CA SER A 240 -23.97 9.81 17.46
C SER A 240 -23.83 8.64 16.50
N ASP A 241 -24.95 8.01 16.14
CA ASP A 241 -25.03 7.01 15.05
C ASP A 241 -25.07 7.67 13.66
N GLU A 242 -24.93 9.00 13.59
CA GLU A 242 -24.90 9.74 12.32
C GLU A 242 -23.58 9.50 11.58
N ALA A 243 -23.69 9.03 10.34
CA ALA A 243 -22.56 8.81 9.45
C ALA A 243 -22.84 9.38 8.05
N THR A 244 -21.81 9.94 7.41
CA THR A 244 -21.87 10.48 6.05
C THR A 244 -20.95 9.68 5.15
N VAL A 245 -21.51 9.02 4.13
CA VAL A 245 -20.72 8.30 3.12
C VAL A 245 -20.22 9.31 2.09
N TRP A 246 -18.89 9.38 1.92
CA TRP A 246 -18.24 10.30 1.01
C TRP A 246 -17.88 9.67 -0.33
N ALA A 247 -17.42 8.41 -0.32
CA ALA A 247 -17.02 7.70 -1.53
C ALA A 247 -17.16 6.19 -1.36
N ARG A 248 -17.30 5.48 -2.50
CA ARG A 248 -17.22 4.02 -2.61
C ARG A 248 -16.33 3.68 -3.80
N LEU A 249 -15.08 3.31 -3.52
CA LEU A 249 -14.06 3.12 -4.54
C LEU A 249 -13.82 1.65 -4.88
N GLY A 250 -14.25 0.71 -4.03
CA GLY A 250 -14.10 -0.73 -4.25
C GLY A 250 -12.67 -1.27 -4.05
N TYR A 251 -11.73 -0.42 -3.62
CA TYR A 251 -10.35 -0.77 -3.32
C TYR A 251 -9.96 -0.20 -1.95
N GLU A 252 -9.12 -0.93 -1.21
CA GLU A 252 -8.62 -0.52 0.11
C GLU A 252 -8.16 0.94 0.11
N ILE A 253 -8.70 1.72 1.05
CA ILE A 253 -8.31 3.13 1.22
C ILE A 253 -6.98 3.19 1.93
N LYS A 254 -5.96 3.78 1.30
CA LYS A 254 -4.62 3.88 1.88
C LYS A 254 -4.45 5.11 2.74
N ASP A 255 -5.04 6.23 2.34
CA ASP A 255 -5.05 7.45 3.14
C ASP A 255 -6.31 8.28 2.86
N VAL A 256 -6.78 8.99 3.89
CA VAL A 256 -7.88 9.95 3.82
C VAL A 256 -7.50 11.21 4.57
N ARG A 257 -7.66 12.37 3.92
CA ARG A 257 -7.33 13.69 4.49
C ARG A 257 -8.46 14.66 4.23
N ALA A 258 -8.73 15.51 5.21
CA ALA A 258 -9.56 16.70 4.98
C ALA A 258 -8.77 17.76 4.21
N HIS A 259 -9.41 18.40 3.23
CA HIS A 259 -8.87 19.53 2.46
C HIS A 259 -9.93 20.62 2.35
N ASP A 260 -9.84 21.65 3.19
CA ASP A 260 -10.89 22.65 3.39
C ASP A 260 -12.27 22.01 3.68
N ASP A 261 -13.23 22.13 2.75
CA ASP A 261 -14.57 21.54 2.84
C ASP A 261 -14.69 20.20 2.05
N ASP A 262 -13.60 19.76 1.43
CA ASP A 262 -13.50 18.58 0.58
C ASP A 262 -12.64 17.48 1.24
N LEU A 263 -12.57 16.31 0.62
CA LEU A 263 -11.68 15.23 1.00
C LEU A 263 -10.68 14.88 -0.10
N LEU A 264 -9.49 14.47 0.32
CA LEU A 264 -8.49 13.82 -0.52
C LEU A 264 -8.39 12.36 -0.11
N ILE A 265 -8.51 11.46 -1.07
CA ILE A 265 -8.56 10.02 -0.85
C ILE A 265 -7.52 9.36 -1.76
N GLY A 266 -6.54 8.69 -1.16
CA GLY A 266 -5.58 7.84 -1.85
C GLY A 266 -6.04 6.39 -1.80
N ALA A 267 -6.29 5.79 -2.96
CA ALA A 267 -6.65 4.38 -3.08
C ALA A 267 -6.17 3.82 -4.41
N TRP A 268 -5.63 2.60 -4.39
CA TRP A 268 -5.10 1.94 -5.60
C TRP A 268 -4.06 2.84 -6.31
N PHE A 269 -4.14 2.99 -7.63
CA PHE A 269 -3.32 3.93 -8.40
C PHE A 269 -3.82 5.39 -8.35
N HIS A 270 -4.85 5.76 -7.58
CA HIS A 270 -5.50 7.07 -7.74
C HIS A 270 -5.53 7.92 -6.46
N LEU A 271 -5.15 9.19 -6.61
CA LEU A 271 -5.54 10.24 -5.65
C LEU A 271 -6.77 10.94 -6.21
N ARG A 272 -7.82 10.99 -5.40
CA ARG A 272 -9.10 11.58 -5.76
C ARG A 272 -9.45 12.69 -4.79
N ARG A 273 -10.03 13.77 -5.29
CA ARG A 273 -10.66 14.81 -4.48
C ARG A 273 -12.17 14.68 -4.56
N PHE A 274 -12.84 14.66 -3.42
CA PHE A 274 -14.30 14.57 -3.31
C PHE A 274 -14.87 15.81 -2.63
N MET A 275 -15.87 16.42 -3.26
CA MET A 275 -16.72 17.45 -2.67
C MET A 275 -17.89 16.79 -1.93
N ALA A 276 -18.38 17.48 -0.91
CA ALA A 276 -19.40 16.95 0.00
C ALA A 276 -20.73 16.56 -0.70
N PRO A 277 -21.30 15.41 -0.31
CA PRO A 277 -20.72 14.06 -0.35
C PRO A 277 -20.98 13.37 -1.71
N MET A 278 -20.14 12.41 -2.07
CA MET A 278 -20.22 11.60 -3.31
C MET A 278 -20.03 12.35 -4.63
N ASP A 279 -19.50 13.56 -4.62
CA ASP A 279 -19.21 14.31 -5.85
C ASP A 279 -17.69 14.34 -6.09
N GLU A 280 -17.20 13.54 -7.03
CA GLU A 280 -15.78 13.53 -7.37
C GLU A 280 -15.40 14.83 -8.09
N ALA A 281 -14.56 15.64 -7.46
CA ALA A 281 -14.02 16.83 -8.09
C ALA A 281 -13.06 16.40 -9.21
N TRP A 282 -12.00 15.67 -8.87
CA TRP A 282 -10.98 15.22 -9.82
C TRP A 282 -10.30 13.94 -9.33
N ALA A 283 -9.64 13.25 -10.26
CA ALA A 283 -8.76 12.13 -9.98
C ALA A 283 -7.45 12.30 -10.77
N VAL A 284 -6.35 11.89 -10.17
CA VAL A 284 -5.04 11.75 -10.81
C VAL A 284 -4.51 10.34 -10.58
N GLU A 285 -3.91 9.75 -11.61
CA GLU A 285 -3.38 8.38 -11.57
C GLU A 285 -1.87 8.40 -11.32
N HIS A 286 -1.43 7.83 -10.22
CA HIS A 286 -0.04 7.56 -9.94
C HIS A 286 0.38 6.21 -10.59
N PRO A 287 1.57 6.11 -11.22
CA PRO A 287 2.00 4.91 -11.96
C PRO A 287 2.28 3.70 -11.06
N GLY A 288 2.52 3.95 -9.77
CA GLY A 288 2.63 2.93 -8.73
C GLY A 288 1.41 2.94 -7.80
N LEU A 289 1.15 1.82 -7.13
CA LEU A 289 0.09 1.73 -6.12
C LEU A 289 0.38 2.73 -5.01
N ILE A 290 -0.54 3.65 -4.76
CA ILE A 290 -0.35 4.69 -3.75
C ILE A 290 -0.11 4.03 -2.41
N ASP A 291 1.04 4.32 -1.82
CA ASP A 291 1.43 3.85 -0.49
C ASP A 291 1.34 4.98 0.53
N ARG A 292 1.67 6.21 0.12
CA ARG A 292 1.64 7.38 1.01
C ARG A 292 1.14 8.62 0.31
N THR A 293 0.38 9.42 1.06
CA THR A 293 -0.02 10.78 0.70
C THR A 293 0.48 11.70 1.80
N VAL A 294 1.24 12.74 1.49
CA VAL A 294 1.74 13.72 2.48
C VAL A 294 1.38 15.12 2.04
N SER A 295 1.17 16.03 2.99
CA SER A 295 0.74 17.40 2.71
C SER A 295 1.59 18.38 3.52
N ASP A 296 1.78 19.59 3.00
CA ASP A 296 2.24 20.70 3.82
C ASP A 296 1.19 21.07 4.89
N ALA A 297 1.58 21.86 5.89
CA ALA A 297 0.69 22.22 6.99
C ALA A 297 -0.52 23.07 6.54
N GLY A 298 -0.46 23.65 5.34
CA GLY A 298 -1.53 24.44 4.75
C GLY A 298 -2.43 23.69 3.77
N GLY A 299 -2.18 22.42 3.45
CA GLY A 299 -2.96 21.69 2.44
C GLY A 299 -2.74 22.15 0.99
N ARG A 300 -1.76 23.02 0.75
CA ARG A 300 -1.52 23.67 -0.56
C ARG A 300 -0.73 22.79 -1.52
N LEU A 301 0.04 21.84 -0.98
CA LEU A 301 0.84 20.91 -1.76
C LEU A 301 0.67 19.52 -1.18
N ILE A 302 0.43 18.57 -2.07
CA ILE A 302 0.34 17.15 -1.77
C ILE A 302 1.48 16.46 -2.50
N ALA A 303 2.25 15.64 -1.79
CA ALA A 303 3.15 14.68 -2.41
C ALA A 303 2.57 13.28 -2.31
N ILE A 304 2.62 12.55 -3.40
CA ILE A 304 2.19 11.15 -3.46
C ILE A 304 3.40 10.29 -3.79
N SER A 305 3.51 9.19 -3.08
CA SER A 305 4.43 8.11 -3.40
C SER A 305 3.66 6.82 -3.59
N GLY A 306 4.04 6.03 -4.59
CA GLY A 306 3.49 4.71 -4.80
C GLY A 306 4.54 3.68 -5.18
N ASP A 307 4.23 2.43 -4.89
CA ASP A 307 5.06 1.26 -5.20
C ASP A 307 4.72 0.75 -6.60
N ASN A 308 5.68 0.83 -7.51
CA ASN A 308 5.57 0.23 -8.82
C ASN A 308 5.95 -1.25 -8.73
N ARG A 309 4.96 -2.10 -8.47
CA ARG A 309 5.11 -3.56 -8.36
C ARG A 309 5.49 -4.26 -9.67
N ASN A 310 5.79 -3.51 -10.73
CA ASN A 310 6.26 -4.05 -11.99
C ASN A 310 7.80 -4.02 -12.05
N ASP A 311 8.42 -5.19 -12.04
CA ASP A 311 9.89 -5.35 -12.06
C ASP A 311 10.58 -4.80 -13.33
N TYR A 312 9.82 -4.51 -14.40
CA TYR A 312 10.35 -4.02 -15.67
C TYR A 312 10.34 -2.49 -15.82
N THR A 313 9.56 -1.77 -15.02
CA THR A 313 9.42 -0.30 -15.08
C THR A 313 9.50 0.27 -13.68
N ARG A 314 10.67 0.27 -13.04
CA ARG A 314 10.85 0.94 -11.73
C ARG A 314 10.91 2.46 -11.90
N ILE A 315 9.78 3.06 -12.26
CA ILE A 315 9.60 4.51 -12.11
C ILE A 315 9.16 4.74 -10.66
N ASP A 316 10.15 4.82 -9.77
CA ASP A 316 9.96 5.29 -8.41
C ASP A 316 9.96 6.82 -8.44
N ARG A 317 8.78 7.43 -8.64
CA ARG A 317 8.62 8.88 -8.62
C ARG A 317 7.77 9.36 -7.46
N ILE A 318 7.93 10.64 -7.13
CA ILE A 318 7.07 11.35 -6.19
C ILE A 318 6.37 12.43 -7.01
N ASP A 319 5.05 12.35 -7.06
CA ASP A 319 4.26 13.35 -7.78
C ASP A 319 3.82 14.45 -6.81
N LEU A 320 4.03 15.70 -7.20
CA LEU A 320 3.62 16.89 -6.44
C LEU A 320 2.40 17.53 -7.11
N TYR A 321 1.34 17.71 -6.32
CA TYR A 321 0.08 18.30 -6.78
C TYR A 321 -0.29 19.51 -5.93
N ASP A 322 -0.74 20.58 -6.60
CA ASP A 322 -1.56 21.62 -5.98
C ASP A 322 -3.03 21.17 -6.14
N PRO A 323 -3.72 20.79 -5.05
CA PRO A 323 -5.09 20.27 -5.13
C PRO A 323 -6.11 21.28 -5.67
N ASP A 324 -5.79 22.58 -5.60
CA ASP A 324 -6.64 23.68 -6.04
C ASP A 324 -6.21 24.22 -7.42
N ALA A 325 -5.29 23.53 -8.11
CA ALA A 325 -4.83 23.93 -9.43
C ALA A 325 -5.99 24.06 -10.45
N VAL A 326 -5.88 25.08 -11.31
CA VAL A 326 -6.83 25.28 -12.40
C VAL A 326 -6.63 24.18 -13.44
N ARG A 327 -7.69 23.43 -13.72
CA ARG A 327 -7.68 22.37 -14.73
C ARG A 327 -7.60 22.94 -16.13
N ILE A 328 -6.80 22.29 -16.97
CA ILE A 328 -6.65 22.61 -18.38
C ILE A 328 -7.10 21.39 -19.16
N GLU A 329 -8.14 21.54 -19.96
CA GLU A 329 -8.53 20.52 -20.93
C GLU A 329 -7.51 20.51 -22.07
N ILE A 330 -6.95 19.34 -22.35
CA ILE A 330 -6.00 19.11 -23.44
C ILE A 330 -6.73 18.28 -24.50
N ASP A 331 -6.59 18.66 -25.77
CA ASP A 331 -7.11 17.86 -26.87
C ASP A 331 -6.30 16.57 -26.98
N GLU A 332 -6.96 15.41 -27.09
CA GLU A 332 -6.31 14.10 -27.22
C GLU A 332 -5.23 14.07 -28.31
N THR A 333 -5.40 14.86 -29.37
CA THR A 333 -4.42 14.94 -30.47
C THR A 333 -3.14 15.70 -30.13
N ASP A 334 -3.16 16.55 -29.10
CA ASP A 334 -1.99 17.25 -28.60
C ASP A 334 -1.22 16.41 -27.57
N ILE A 335 -1.85 15.38 -26.97
CA ILE A 335 -1.25 14.51 -25.95
C ILE A 335 -0.06 13.73 -26.50
N ASP A 336 -0.20 13.07 -27.65
CA ASP A 336 0.87 12.28 -28.28
C ASP A 336 2.13 13.13 -28.51
N GLY A 337 1.95 14.37 -28.99
CA GLY A 337 3.06 15.28 -29.23
C GLY A 337 3.73 15.78 -27.94
N MET A 338 2.98 15.89 -26.85
CA MET A 338 3.51 16.28 -25.54
C MET A 338 4.24 15.12 -24.84
N LEU A 339 3.71 13.89 -24.95
CA LEU A 339 4.35 12.67 -24.45
C LEU A 339 5.61 12.30 -25.26
N ASP A 340 5.65 12.61 -26.56
CA ASP A 340 6.86 12.48 -27.38
C ASP A 340 7.99 13.42 -26.92
N GLU A 341 7.65 14.62 -26.41
CA GLU A 341 8.62 15.59 -25.90
C GLU A 341 9.05 15.28 -24.46
N ASP A 342 8.11 14.86 -23.61
CA ASP A 342 8.34 14.43 -22.24
C ASP A 342 7.41 13.25 -21.90
N PRO A 343 7.91 12.00 -21.93
CA PRO A 343 7.08 10.81 -21.73
C PRO A 343 6.52 10.69 -20.31
N ASP A 344 7.06 11.46 -19.35
CA ASP A 344 6.61 11.48 -17.95
C ASP A 344 5.72 12.69 -17.63
N LEU A 345 5.40 13.52 -18.63
CA LEU A 345 4.78 14.84 -18.45
C LEU A 345 3.45 14.81 -17.71
N PHE A 346 2.61 13.82 -17.99
CA PHE A 346 1.35 13.63 -17.31
C PHE A 346 1.56 12.57 -16.26
N GLY A 347 1.46 12.99 -15.01
CA GLY A 347 1.44 12.11 -13.85
C GLY A 347 0.20 11.20 -13.85
N GLY A 348 -0.02 10.40 -14.90
CA GLY A 348 -1.28 9.68 -15.18
C GLY A 348 -2.53 10.57 -15.14
N ALA A 349 -2.38 11.89 -15.30
CA ALA A 349 -3.43 12.89 -15.03
C ALA A 349 -4.55 12.95 -16.09
N LEU A 350 -4.68 11.95 -16.96
CA LEU A 350 -5.71 11.89 -17.99
C LEU A 350 -7.01 11.35 -17.38
N SER A 351 -7.63 12.15 -16.51
CA SER A 351 -9.04 11.97 -16.14
C SER A 351 -9.93 12.46 -17.29
N GLY A 352 -10.03 11.61 -18.31
CA GLY A 352 -10.91 11.79 -19.46
C GLY A 352 -10.93 10.47 -20.21
N ALA A 353 -12.13 9.95 -20.52
CA ALA A 353 -12.32 8.68 -21.18
C ALA A 353 -11.42 8.54 -22.43
N GLY A 354 -10.34 7.79 -22.31
CA GLY A 354 -9.41 7.49 -23.40
C GLY A 354 -8.03 8.12 -23.19
N SER A 355 -7.10 7.32 -22.65
CA SER A 355 -5.65 7.34 -22.98
C SER A 355 -4.81 6.71 -21.87
N MET A 356 -4.97 5.40 -21.66
CA MET A 356 -3.92 4.37 -21.59
C MET A 356 -4.65 3.03 -21.41
N ASP A 357 -4.24 1.99 -22.15
CA ASP A 357 -4.98 0.75 -22.43
C ASP A 357 -5.75 0.09 -21.27
N ILE A 358 -7.01 0.50 -21.12
CA ILE A 358 -8.09 -0.30 -20.52
C ILE A 358 -8.21 -1.65 -21.24
N ALA A 359 -7.77 -1.78 -22.50
CA ALA A 359 -7.80 -3.03 -23.25
C ALA A 359 -6.80 -4.10 -22.75
N ASP A 360 -5.60 -3.71 -22.30
CA ASP A 360 -4.59 -4.67 -21.83
C ASP A 360 -4.80 -5.05 -20.35
N ALA A 361 -5.39 -4.15 -19.54
CA ALA A 361 -5.73 -4.46 -18.14
C ALA A 361 -7.00 -5.34 -18.01
N LEU A 362 -7.93 -5.27 -18.98
CA LEU A 362 -9.16 -6.09 -18.97
C LEU A 362 -9.01 -7.48 -19.59
N GLU A 363 -7.97 -7.79 -20.37
CA GLU A 363 -7.79 -9.17 -20.87
C GLU A 363 -7.35 -10.16 -19.77
N ASN A 364 -6.89 -9.68 -18.61
CA ASN A 364 -6.43 -10.55 -17.50
C ASN A 364 -7.23 -10.42 -16.19
N THR A 365 -8.35 -9.71 -16.17
CA THR A 365 -9.23 -9.68 -14.99
C THR A 365 -10.69 -9.82 -15.41
N SER A 366 -11.19 -11.05 -15.37
CA SER A 366 -12.63 -11.32 -15.44
C SER A 366 -13.29 -10.89 -14.13
N VAL A 367 -13.57 -9.60 -13.98
CA VAL A 367 -14.58 -9.10 -13.03
C VAL A 367 -15.35 -7.98 -13.73
N ALA A 368 -16.66 -8.22 -13.86
CA ALA A 368 -17.57 -7.53 -14.75
C ALA A 368 -17.67 -6.02 -14.51
N SER A 369 -17.80 -5.26 -15.60
CA SER A 369 -18.23 -3.86 -15.59
C SER A 369 -19.76 -3.77 -15.65
N SER A 370 -20.33 -2.70 -15.09
CA SER A 370 -21.77 -2.46 -14.95
C SER A 370 -22.52 -2.12 -16.25
N GLU A 371 -21.92 -2.38 -17.42
CA GLU A 371 -22.56 -2.23 -18.74
C GLU A 371 -23.00 -3.58 -19.35
N ASP A 372 -22.66 -4.72 -18.72
CA ASP A 372 -23.09 -6.06 -19.14
C ASP A 372 -24.50 -6.47 -18.66
N PHE A 373 -25.25 -5.59 -17.97
CA PHE A 373 -26.59 -5.91 -17.45
C PHE A 373 -27.73 -5.73 -18.46
N GLU A 374 -27.54 -5.01 -19.57
CA GLU A 374 -28.60 -4.85 -20.58
C GLU A 374 -28.66 -6.01 -21.60
N ASP A 375 -27.60 -6.81 -21.73
CA ASP A 375 -27.54 -7.92 -22.69
C ASP A 375 -27.90 -9.30 -22.11
N ILE A 376 -28.07 -9.40 -20.78
CA ILE A 376 -28.53 -10.64 -20.12
C ILE A 376 -30.06 -10.83 -20.24
N GLU A 377 -30.83 -9.79 -20.53
CA GLU A 377 -32.29 -9.89 -20.73
C GLU A 377 -32.70 -10.70 -21.97
N ASN A 378 -31.78 -10.95 -22.91
CA ASN A 378 -32.08 -11.68 -24.16
C ASN A 378 -31.61 -13.14 -24.17
N ILE A 379 -31.02 -13.63 -23.09
CA ILE A 379 -30.49 -15.01 -23.00
C ILE A 379 -31.51 -15.98 -22.39
N LEU A 380 -32.48 -15.50 -21.61
CA LEU A 380 -33.51 -16.33 -21.03
C LEU A 380 -34.74 -16.38 -21.94
N THR A 381 -35.20 -17.59 -22.24
CA THR A 381 -36.48 -17.77 -22.95
C THR A 381 -37.65 -17.42 -22.03
N ASP A 382 -38.80 -17.02 -22.58
CA ASP A 382 -40.01 -16.68 -21.81
C ASP A 382 -40.46 -17.82 -20.87
N GLU A 383 -40.11 -19.09 -21.16
CA GLU A 383 -40.33 -20.24 -20.28
C GLU A 383 -39.33 -20.30 -19.10
N GLU A 384 -38.07 -19.90 -19.28
CA GLU A 384 -37.05 -19.85 -18.21
C GLU A 384 -37.25 -18.64 -17.29
N MET A 385 -37.85 -17.56 -17.81
CA MET A 385 -38.23 -16.38 -17.04
C MET A 385 -39.45 -16.64 -16.13
N GLU A 386 -40.34 -17.57 -16.49
CA GLU A 386 -41.45 -18.01 -15.64
C GLU A 386 -40.97 -18.88 -14.45
N GLU A 387 -39.94 -19.71 -14.63
CA GLU A 387 -39.31 -20.47 -13.53
C GLU A 387 -38.60 -19.56 -12.51
N TYR A 388 -38.00 -18.45 -12.97
CA TYR A 388 -37.37 -17.47 -12.06
C TYR A 388 -38.39 -16.60 -11.30
N SER A 389 -39.57 -16.35 -11.88
CA SER A 389 -40.61 -15.52 -11.24
C SER A 389 -41.41 -16.22 -10.14
N HIS A 390 -41.27 -17.54 -9.99
CA HIS A 390 -42.05 -18.35 -9.05
C HIS A 390 -41.27 -18.90 -7.86
N SER A 391 -40.03 -18.46 -7.64
CA SER A 391 -39.30 -18.70 -6.38
C SER A 391 -39.47 -17.56 -5.37
N THR A 392 -40.63 -16.90 -5.35
CA THR A 392 -41.08 -16.24 -4.12
C THR A 392 -41.75 -17.30 -3.25
N THR A 393 -40.95 -18.06 -2.50
CA THR A 393 -41.47 -18.93 -1.44
C THR A 393 -42.12 -18.02 -0.40
N THR A 394 -43.45 -17.97 -0.38
CA THR A 394 -44.18 -17.27 0.69
C THR A 394 -43.94 -17.98 2.03
N ASP A 395 -43.83 -17.21 3.12
CA ASP A 395 -43.54 -17.66 4.50
C ASP A 395 -44.29 -18.93 4.97
N GLY A 396 -45.45 -19.24 4.40
CA GLY A 396 -46.21 -20.47 4.73
C GLY A 396 -45.63 -21.78 4.15
N GLN A 397 -44.77 -21.72 3.12
CA GLN A 397 -44.16 -22.92 2.51
C GLN A 397 -42.80 -23.28 3.13
N LEU A 398 -42.16 -22.35 3.84
CA LEU A 398 -40.97 -22.61 4.63
C LEU A 398 -41.30 -23.42 5.91
N GLU A 399 -42.48 -23.19 6.52
CA GLU A 399 -42.95 -24.01 7.65
C GLU A 399 -43.28 -25.45 7.23
N ASP A 400 -43.84 -25.69 6.03
CA ASP A 400 -44.09 -27.05 5.53
C ASP A 400 -42.78 -27.80 5.20
N ILE A 401 -41.75 -27.10 4.70
CA ILE A 401 -40.44 -27.71 4.40
C ILE A 401 -39.63 -27.97 5.67
N LEU A 402 -39.72 -27.09 6.68
CA LEU A 402 -39.12 -27.29 8.00
C LEU A 402 -39.83 -28.41 8.79
N SER A 403 -41.17 -28.51 8.66
CA SER A 403 -41.98 -29.62 9.18
C SER A 403 -41.57 -30.96 8.57
N ASP A 404 -41.35 -31.04 7.25
CA ASP A 404 -40.90 -32.27 6.58
C ASP A 404 -39.43 -32.64 6.91
N LEU A 405 -38.63 -31.68 7.37
CA LEU A 405 -37.26 -31.88 7.87
C LEU A 405 -37.23 -32.31 9.35
N GLU A 406 -38.15 -31.80 10.18
CA GLU A 406 -38.31 -32.24 11.58
C GLU A 406 -38.97 -33.64 11.68
N ASP A 407 -39.93 -33.98 10.81
CA ASP A 407 -40.53 -35.33 10.76
C ASP A 407 -39.56 -36.41 10.26
N LYS A 408 -38.42 -36.03 9.65
CA LYS A 408 -37.34 -36.95 9.28
C LYS A 408 -36.28 -37.13 10.37
N PHE A 409 -36.30 -36.32 11.43
CA PHE A 409 -35.36 -36.45 12.55
C PHE A 409 -35.86 -37.36 13.68
N ASP A 410 -37.12 -37.81 13.64
CA ASP A 410 -37.73 -38.64 14.69
C ASP A 410 -37.93 -40.12 14.30
N THR A 411 -37.17 -40.63 13.31
CA THR A 411 -37.03 -42.08 13.14
C THR A 411 -35.59 -42.53 13.33
N GLU A 412 -35.36 -43.02 14.54
CA GLU A 412 -34.16 -43.65 15.08
C GLU A 412 -33.32 -44.48 14.09
N ASN A 413 -32.01 -44.31 14.25
CA ASN A 413 -30.96 -45.34 14.17
C ASN A 413 -30.72 -46.02 12.81
N GLU A 414 -29.66 -45.62 12.13
CA GLU A 414 -28.50 -46.50 11.87
C GLU A 414 -27.31 -45.65 11.39
N GLU A 415 -26.16 -45.87 12.03
CA GLU A 415 -24.85 -45.34 11.64
C GLU A 415 -24.44 -45.90 10.25
N GLU A 416 -23.57 -45.16 9.55
CA GLU A 416 -22.96 -45.45 8.23
C GLU A 416 -23.73 -44.90 7.00
N SER A 417 -23.16 -43.85 6.36
CA SER A 417 -23.00 -43.69 4.88
C SER A 417 -23.08 -42.26 4.29
N VAL A 418 -23.16 -41.18 5.08
CA VAL A 418 -23.31 -39.82 4.50
C VAL A 418 -21.99 -39.16 4.04
N GLU A 419 -20.84 -39.78 4.30
CA GLU A 419 -19.53 -39.25 3.86
C GLU A 419 -19.23 -39.42 2.36
N SER A 420 -20.03 -40.20 1.60
CA SER A 420 -19.75 -40.42 0.16
C SER A 420 -20.45 -39.44 -0.78
N GLU A 421 -21.63 -38.92 -0.44
CA GLU A 421 -22.39 -38.05 -1.36
C GLU A 421 -21.93 -36.59 -1.33
N ALA A 422 -21.34 -36.12 -0.22
CA ALA A 422 -20.69 -34.80 -0.16
C ALA A 422 -19.34 -34.80 -0.90
N ASN A 423 -18.62 -35.93 -0.90
CA ASN A 423 -17.34 -36.05 -1.60
C ASN A 423 -17.50 -36.17 -3.12
N GLU A 424 -18.57 -36.81 -3.64
CA GLU A 424 -18.82 -36.88 -5.09
C GLU A 424 -19.22 -35.53 -5.73
N LEU A 425 -19.72 -34.57 -4.93
CA LEU A 425 -20.01 -33.20 -5.39
C LEU A 425 -18.80 -32.26 -5.29
N LEU A 426 -17.82 -32.58 -4.45
CA LEU A 426 -16.54 -31.85 -4.34
C LEU A 426 -15.51 -32.31 -5.37
N GLU A 427 -15.57 -33.56 -5.84
CA GLU A 427 -14.60 -34.13 -6.79
C GLU A 427 -14.75 -33.60 -8.24
N ASN A 428 -15.86 -32.93 -8.57
CA ASN A 428 -16.11 -32.39 -9.91
C ASN A 428 -15.86 -30.87 -10.03
N ILE A 429 -15.43 -30.20 -8.96
CA ILE A 429 -15.16 -28.75 -8.94
C ILE A 429 -13.66 -28.43 -8.84
N ILE A 430 -12.83 -29.41 -8.48
CA ILE A 430 -11.38 -29.20 -8.30
C ILE A 430 -10.64 -29.90 -9.44
N ASP A 431 -10.34 -29.16 -10.50
CA ASP A 431 -9.25 -29.51 -11.42
C ASP A 431 -7.92 -29.32 -10.67
N ASP A 432 -7.52 -30.38 -9.96
CA ASP A 432 -6.38 -30.48 -9.03
C ASP A 432 -5.00 -30.31 -9.70
N ASP A 433 -4.95 -30.12 -11.03
CA ASP A 433 -3.72 -29.86 -11.80
C ASP A 433 -3.40 -28.35 -11.97
N SER A 434 -4.32 -27.44 -11.63
CA SER A 434 -4.16 -26.00 -11.90
C SER A 434 -3.61 -25.16 -10.74
N PHE A 435 -3.70 -25.63 -9.49
CA PHE A 435 -3.35 -24.84 -8.30
C PHE A 435 -2.05 -25.24 -7.59
N SER A 436 -1.26 -26.18 -8.13
CA SER A 436 -0.02 -26.63 -7.49
C SER A 436 1.27 -26.40 -8.29
N ALA A 437 1.22 -25.67 -9.41
CA ALA A 437 2.41 -25.43 -10.23
C ALA A 437 3.38 -24.44 -9.55
N GLN A 438 4.59 -24.89 -9.24
CA GLN A 438 5.68 -24.09 -8.70
C GLN A 438 6.45 -23.38 -9.84
N PRO A 439 6.93 -22.15 -9.62
CA PRO A 439 7.78 -21.47 -10.60
C PRO A 439 9.16 -22.15 -10.71
N PRO A 440 9.80 -22.14 -11.89
CA PRO A 440 11.15 -22.69 -12.05
C PRO A 440 12.19 -21.85 -11.30
N ILE A 441 13.30 -22.46 -10.93
CA ILE A 441 14.50 -21.78 -10.43
C ILE A 441 15.38 -21.45 -11.63
N VAL A 442 15.50 -20.17 -11.96
CA VAL A 442 16.28 -19.68 -13.11
C VAL A 442 17.67 -19.25 -12.68
N ASP A 443 18.67 -19.69 -13.43
CA ASP A 443 20.09 -19.36 -13.23
C ASP A 443 20.65 -18.89 -14.58
N SER A 444 20.87 -17.59 -14.69
CA SER A 444 21.40 -16.89 -15.86
C SER A 444 22.94 -16.90 -15.92
N GLY A 445 23.59 -17.44 -14.89
CA GLY A 445 25.03 -17.54 -14.69
C GLY A 445 25.64 -16.40 -13.87
N GLU A 446 26.83 -16.63 -13.32
CA GLU A 446 27.54 -15.62 -12.51
C GLU A 446 27.96 -14.39 -13.32
N ASP A 447 27.99 -13.22 -12.66
CA ASP A 447 28.54 -11.97 -13.16
C ASP A 447 30.01 -12.11 -13.59
N ARG A 448 30.37 -11.44 -14.71
CA ARG A 448 31.71 -11.58 -15.30
C ARG A 448 32.33 -10.25 -15.66
N GLN A 449 33.62 -10.13 -15.38
CA GLN A 449 34.48 -9.05 -15.87
C GLN A 449 35.44 -9.61 -16.91
N ILE A 450 35.44 -9.04 -18.11
CA ILE A 450 36.18 -9.58 -19.27
C ILE A 450 36.87 -8.44 -20.02
N GLU A 451 38.12 -8.63 -20.45
CA GLU A 451 38.83 -7.65 -21.30
C GLU A 451 38.41 -7.77 -22.77
N ALA A 452 38.28 -6.63 -23.46
CA ALA A 452 37.98 -6.58 -24.89
C ALA A 452 39.14 -7.15 -25.73
N SER A 453 38.81 -7.79 -26.86
CA SER A 453 39.82 -8.29 -27.82
C SER A 453 40.45 -7.15 -28.62
N GLU A 454 41.53 -7.42 -29.38
CA GLU A 454 42.23 -6.42 -30.23
C GLU A 454 41.32 -5.70 -31.25
N ASP A 455 40.10 -6.21 -31.51
CA ASP A 455 39.09 -5.62 -32.39
C ASP A 455 38.11 -4.66 -31.69
N GLY A 456 38.27 -4.43 -30.38
CA GLY A 456 37.41 -3.56 -29.58
C GLY A 456 36.06 -4.17 -29.21
N THR A 457 35.88 -5.48 -29.36
CA THR A 457 34.69 -6.21 -28.91
C THR A 457 35.05 -7.52 -28.20
N VAL A 458 34.09 -8.12 -27.49
CA VAL A 458 34.24 -9.46 -26.91
C VAL A 458 32.98 -10.29 -27.18
N THR A 459 33.16 -11.57 -27.51
CA THR A 459 32.02 -12.50 -27.64
C THR A 459 31.85 -13.27 -26.34
N VAL A 460 30.71 -13.10 -25.67
CA VAL A 460 30.39 -13.78 -24.41
C VAL A 460 29.29 -14.79 -24.64
N THR A 461 29.39 -15.94 -23.98
CA THR A 461 28.31 -16.94 -23.97
C THR A 461 27.51 -16.77 -22.68
N LEU A 462 26.24 -16.42 -22.84
CA LEU A 462 25.22 -16.45 -21.79
C LEU A 462 24.68 -17.87 -21.71
N ASP A 463 24.56 -18.42 -20.50
CA ASP A 463 24.30 -19.85 -20.31
C ASP A 463 23.33 -20.08 -19.16
N GLY A 464 22.07 -20.32 -19.51
CA GLY A 464 20.94 -20.56 -18.62
C GLY A 464 20.72 -22.03 -18.26
N ARG A 465 21.55 -22.95 -18.79
CA ARG A 465 21.32 -24.41 -18.72
C ARG A 465 21.31 -24.99 -17.30
N SER A 466 21.74 -24.22 -16.30
CA SER A 466 21.69 -24.61 -14.88
C SER A 466 20.29 -24.46 -14.26
N SER A 467 19.37 -23.77 -14.93
CA SER A 467 17.99 -23.57 -14.45
C SER A 467 17.22 -24.88 -14.36
N GLN A 468 16.36 -25.01 -13.34
CA GLN A 468 15.68 -26.25 -12.97
C GLN A 468 14.23 -25.98 -12.54
N SER A 469 13.32 -26.89 -12.86
CA SER A 469 11.97 -26.92 -12.28
C SER A 469 11.82 -28.20 -11.46
N VAL A 470 11.04 -28.11 -10.36
CA VAL A 470 10.81 -29.22 -9.42
C VAL A 470 9.61 -30.07 -9.87
N ASP A 471 8.69 -29.48 -10.63
CA ASP A 471 7.35 -30.03 -10.93
C ASP A 471 6.93 -29.90 -12.42
N GLY A 472 7.86 -29.49 -13.29
CA GLY A 472 7.69 -29.40 -14.74
C GLY A 472 9.03 -29.44 -15.50
N ASN A 473 8.96 -29.29 -16.82
CA ASN A 473 10.14 -29.08 -17.66
C ASN A 473 10.16 -27.65 -18.19
N ILE A 474 11.33 -27.02 -18.23
CA ILE A 474 11.48 -25.72 -18.88
C ILE A 474 11.41 -25.93 -20.40
N GLU A 475 10.39 -25.37 -21.04
CA GLU A 475 10.16 -25.49 -22.49
C GLU A 475 10.56 -24.24 -23.27
N ARG A 476 10.49 -23.06 -22.63
CA ARG A 476 10.84 -21.79 -23.28
C ARG A 476 11.88 -21.03 -22.49
N TRP A 477 12.75 -20.36 -23.25
CA TRP A 477 13.79 -19.50 -22.75
C TRP A 477 13.69 -18.19 -23.52
N GLU A 478 13.86 -17.07 -22.84
CA GLU A 478 13.96 -15.77 -23.48
C GLU A 478 15.06 -14.95 -22.81
N TRP A 479 16.02 -14.51 -23.61
CA TRP A 479 17.05 -13.57 -23.19
C TRP A 479 16.69 -12.18 -23.65
N ARG A 480 16.77 -11.20 -22.76
CA ARG A 480 16.61 -9.77 -23.04
C ARG A 480 17.86 -8.99 -22.65
N ASN A 481 18.11 -7.87 -23.33
CA ASN A 481 19.16 -6.92 -22.93
C ASN A 481 18.62 -5.89 -21.91
N ASP A 482 19.48 -4.96 -21.52
CA ASP A 482 19.21 -3.80 -20.64
C ASP A 482 18.04 -2.92 -21.09
N GLU A 483 17.81 -2.78 -22.39
CA GLU A 483 16.66 -2.05 -22.97
C GLU A 483 15.37 -2.89 -23.03
N GLY A 484 15.36 -4.11 -22.47
CA GLY A 484 14.20 -5.01 -22.48
C GLY A 484 13.93 -5.71 -23.81
N LYS A 485 14.81 -5.57 -24.81
CA LYS A 485 14.65 -6.16 -26.14
C LYS A 485 15.07 -7.64 -26.17
N PRO A 486 14.27 -8.55 -26.78
CA PRO A 486 14.63 -9.96 -26.89
C PRO A 486 15.82 -10.15 -27.83
N ILE A 487 16.84 -10.86 -27.35
CA ILE A 487 18.11 -11.13 -28.03
C ILE A 487 18.36 -12.62 -28.32
N GLY A 488 17.53 -13.51 -27.78
CA GLY A 488 17.56 -14.94 -28.13
C GLY A 488 16.59 -15.78 -27.31
N ASP A 489 16.31 -16.99 -27.78
CA ASP A 489 15.28 -17.89 -27.26
C ASP A 489 15.83 -19.29 -26.88
N ALA A 490 17.16 -19.41 -26.82
CA ALA A 490 17.85 -20.66 -26.51
C ALA A 490 18.41 -20.64 -25.08
N PRO A 491 18.55 -21.82 -24.43
CA PRO A 491 19.11 -21.91 -23.08
C PRO A 491 20.57 -21.43 -23.00
N ALA A 492 21.28 -21.33 -24.11
CA ALA A 492 22.59 -20.67 -24.16
C ALA A 492 22.75 -19.91 -25.49
N ILE A 493 23.12 -18.63 -25.40
CA ILE A 493 23.30 -17.73 -26.55
C ILE A 493 24.67 -17.06 -26.54
N LYS A 494 25.11 -16.59 -27.70
CA LYS A 494 26.37 -15.85 -27.85
C LYS A 494 26.08 -14.42 -28.24
N VAL A 495 26.58 -13.48 -27.44
CA VAL A 495 26.42 -12.03 -27.64
C VAL A 495 27.78 -11.39 -27.88
N ARG A 496 27.82 -10.35 -28.73
CA ARG A 496 29.05 -9.59 -29.00
C ARG A 496 28.93 -8.20 -28.39
N LEU A 497 29.79 -7.91 -27.42
CA LEU A 497 29.72 -6.73 -26.56
C LEU A 497 30.88 -5.77 -26.84
N LYS A 498 30.63 -4.48 -26.67
CA LYS A 498 31.65 -3.42 -26.64
C LYS A 498 32.09 -3.16 -25.19
N PRO A 499 33.19 -2.44 -24.95
CA PRO A 499 33.53 -1.93 -23.62
C PRO A 499 32.33 -1.23 -22.97
N GLY A 500 32.17 -1.43 -21.66
CA GLY A 500 31.00 -0.96 -20.90
C GLY A 500 30.34 -2.08 -20.09
N ARG A 501 29.33 -1.69 -19.30
CA ARG A 501 28.53 -2.61 -18.48
C ARG A 501 27.26 -2.99 -19.24
N HIS A 502 27.02 -4.28 -19.40
CA HIS A 502 25.86 -4.83 -20.09
C HIS A 502 25.11 -5.75 -19.13
N SER A 503 23.79 -5.61 -19.04
CA SER A 503 22.91 -6.48 -18.25
C SER A 503 22.06 -7.36 -19.17
N PHE A 504 21.86 -8.62 -18.81
CA PHE A 504 21.04 -9.56 -19.56
C PHE A 504 20.10 -10.33 -18.62
N THR A 505 18.82 -10.35 -18.95
CA THR A 505 17.80 -11.06 -18.19
C THR A 505 17.38 -12.32 -18.94
N LEU A 506 17.38 -13.45 -18.25
CA LEU A 506 16.87 -14.73 -18.73
C LEU A 506 15.52 -14.99 -18.09
N THR A 507 14.49 -15.23 -18.91
CA THR A 507 13.17 -15.72 -18.47
C THR A 507 13.01 -17.16 -18.93
N ALA A 508 12.55 -18.04 -18.05
CA ALA A 508 12.30 -19.44 -18.35
C ALA A 508 10.86 -19.82 -17.98
N GLU A 509 10.15 -20.49 -18.89
CA GLU A 509 8.75 -20.90 -18.73
C GLU A 509 8.65 -22.43 -18.79
N THR A 510 7.81 -23.01 -17.92
CA THR A 510 7.59 -24.45 -17.82
C THR A 510 6.41 -24.92 -18.68
N ASP A 511 6.34 -26.24 -18.94
CA ASP A 511 5.20 -26.93 -19.56
C ASP A 511 3.89 -26.82 -18.76
N ARG A 512 3.95 -26.31 -17.52
CA ARG A 512 2.81 -26.04 -16.64
C ARG A 512 2.36 -24.57 -16.67
N GLY A 513 2.97 -23.72 -17.49
CA GLY A 513 2.60 -22.30 -17.63
C GLY A 513 3.17 -21.39 -16.53
N THR A 514 4.09 -21.88 -15.70
CA THR A 514 4.79 -21.05 -14.70
C THR A 514 6.10 -20.50 -15.27
N ALA A 515 6.43 -19.25 -14.95
CA ALA A 515 7.66 -18.61 -15.39
C ALA A 515 8.42 -17.95 -14.23
N ALA A 516 9.73 -17.82 -14.38
CA ALA A 516 10.58 -17.04 -13.51
C ALA A 516 11.76 -16.47 -14.30
N SER A 517 12.50 -15.54 -13.71
CA SER A 517 13.61 -14.86 -14.38
C SER A 517 14.81 -14.64 -13.46
N ASP A 518 15.99 -14.52 -14.08
CA ASP A 518 17.26 -14.19 -13.41
C ASP A 518 18.11 -13.26 -14.30
N THR A 519 19.02 -12.48 -13.72
CA THR A 519 19.81 -11.47 -14.43
C THR A 519 21.32 -11.64 -14.22
N VAL A 520 22.09 -11.52 -15.30
CA VAL A 520 23.56 -11.57 -15.30
C VAL A 520 24.16 -10.27 -15.83
N THR A 521 25.15 -9.74 -15.12
CA THR A 521 25.91 -8.56 -15.50
C THR A 521 27.26 -8.94 -16.11
N ILE A 522 27.57 -8.37 -17.27
CA ILE A 522 28.88 -8.48 -17.91
C ILE A 522 29.53 -7.10 -18.00
N HIS A 523 30.69 -6.96 -17.36
CA HIS A 523 31.52 -5.77 -17.44
C HIS A 523 32.68 -6.00 -18.41
N VAL A 524 32.68 -5.30 -19.54
CA VAL A 524 33.75 -5.39 -20.55
C VAL A 524 34.73 -4.25 -20.37
N LEU A 525 35.98 -4.57 -20.00
CA LEU A 525 37.06 -3.60 -19.84
C LEU A 525 37.71 -3.31 -21.21
N GLY A 526 37.87 -2.03 -21.55
CA GLY A 526 38.63 -1.58 -22.72
C GLY A 526 39.22 -0.19 -22.50
N GLU A 527 40.19 0.21 -23.32
CA GLU A 527 40.67 1.60 -23.35
C GLU A 527 39.57 2.49 -23.96
N ASP A 528 38.71 3.06 -23.11
CA ASP A 528 37.87 4.16 -23.54
C ASP A 528 38.75 5.38 -23.83
N ASN A 529 38.72 5.80 -25.10
CA ASN A 529 39.21 7.09 -25.55
C ASN A 529 38.26 8.19 -25.07
N GLU A 530 38.10 8.34 -23.75
CA GLU A 530 37.43 9.52 -23.19
C GLU A 530 38.49 10.57 -22.82
N LYS A 531 38.45 11.65 -23.59
CA LYS A 531 39.13 12.90 -23.28
C LYS A 531 38.41 13.55 -22.10
N ASP A 532 38.92 13.31 -20.90
CA ASP A 532 38.69 14.20 -19.76
C ASP A 532 39.21 15.61 -20.10
N VAL A 533 38.29 16.57 -20.20
CA VAL A 533 38.61 17.99 -20.18
C VAL A 533 38.53 18.46 -18.73
N LEU A 534 39.72 18.69 -18.16
CA LEU A 534 39.98 19.27 -16.83
C LEU A 534 39.38 20.67 -16.64
#